data_AF-A0A355AS30-F1
#
_entry.id   AF-A0A355AS30-F1
#
_cell.length_a   1.000
_cell.length_b   1.000
_cell.length_c   1.000
_cell.angle_alpha   90.00
_cell.angle_beta   90.00
_cell.angle_gamma   90.00
#
_symmetry.space_group_name_H-M   'P 1'
#
loop_
_entity.id
_entity.type
_entity.pdbx_description
1 polymer ?
#
loop_
_entity_poly.entity_id
_entity_poly.type
_entity_poly.pdbx_seq_one_letter_code
_entity_poly.pdbx_strand_id
1 'polypeptide(L)'
;MDRFPDKSELRILFSHAAYQMAHCFSLRNTQISHSQAWSTEDTQAQLPEADVLVISGFWQDEYLDHANRLRYIQSIGAGYDQFPLDTLKARGINLANATG
;
A
#
# COMPACT_ATOMS: atom_id res chain seq x y z
N MET A 1 -10.59 11.44 12.41
CA MET A 1 -10.47 11.45 10.94
C MET A 1 -9.04 11.79 10.63
N ASP A 2 -8.20 10.76 10.59
CA ASP A 2 -6.75 10.92 10.46
C ASP A 2 -6.41 11.34 9.03
N ARG A 3 -6.25 12.66 8.88
CA ARG A 3 -6.03 13.38 7.64
C ARG A 3 -4.83 12.79 6.90
N PHE A 4 -5.05 12.33 5.66
CA PHE A 4 -3.96 11.97 4.77
C PHE A 4 -2.97 13.13 4.67
N PRO A 5 -1.66 12.85 4.56
CA PRO A 5 -0.68 13.87 4.32
C PRO A 5 -1.00 14.63 3.02
N ASP A 6 -0.49 15.85 2.92
CA ASP A 6 -0.61 16.63 1.70
C ASP A 6 0.01 15.88 0.51
N LYS A 7 -0.49 16.19 -0.68
CA LYS A 7 -0.12 15.50 -1.93
C LYS A 7 1.39 15.45 -2.18
N SER A 8 2.14 16.43 -1.69
CA SER A 8 3.58 16.53 -1.78
C SER A 8 4.35 15.59 -0.84
N GLU A 9 3.73 15.17 0.26
CA GLU A 9 4.33 14.31 1.27
C GLU A 9 3.83 12.86 1.16
N LEU A 10 2.71 12.66 0.47
CA LEU A 10 2.09 11.36 0.28
C LEU A 10 2.98 10.45 -0.58
N ARG A 11 3.33 9.29 -0.03
CA ARG A 11 4.09 8.24 -0.72
C ARG A 11 3.23 7.01 -0.99
N ILE A 12 3.16 6.63 -2.26
CA ILE A 12 2.47 5.42 -2.72
C ILE A 12 3.49 4.32 -3.01
N LEU A 13 3.36 3.19 -2.33
CA LEU A 13 4.17 2.00 -2.56
C LEU A 13 3.38 0.99 -3.39
N PHE A 14 3.85 0.70 -4.60
CA PHE A 14 3.32 -0.37 -5.45
C PHE A 14 4.13 -1.65 -5.23
N SER A 15 3.55 -2.63 -4.55
CA SER A 15 4.13 -3.93 -4.28
C SER A 15 3.53 -4.98 -5.21
N HIS A 16 4.25 -5.30 -6.29
CA HIS A 16 3.82 -6.32 -7.25
C HIS A 16 5.01 -6.91 -8.01
N ALA A 17 5.04 -8.25 -8.13
CA ALA A 17 6.15 -8.97 -8.77
C ALA A 17 6.21 -8.78 -10.30
N ALA A 18 5.06 -8.71 -10.99
CA ALA A 18 5.01 -8.59 -12.46
C ALA A 18 4.47 -7.25 -13.00
N TYR A 19 3.65 -6.51 -12.26
CA TYR A 19 2.91 -5.36 -12.81
C TYR A 19 3.68 -4.06 -12.59
N GLN A 20 3.94 -3.34 -13.69
CA GLN A 20 4.63 -2.04 -13.71
C GLN A 20 3.71 -0.87 -13.35
N MET A 21 3.02 -0.98 -12.21
CA MET A 21 2.01 0.00 -11.81
C MET A 21 2.61 1.37 -11.51
N ALA A 22 3.79 1.42 -10.89
CA ALA A 22 4.49 2.68 -10.66
C ALA A 22 4.80 3.39 -11.98
N HIS A 23 5.23 2.64 -13.00
CA HIS A 23 5.48 3.20 -14.32
C HIS A 23 4.19 3.77 -14.93
N CYS A 24 3.09 3.01 -14.96
CA CYS A 24 1.81 3.50 -15.45
C CYS A 24 1.29 4.71 -14.66
N PHE A 25 1.55 4.77 -13.36
CA PHE A 25 1.17 5.90 -12.51
C PHE A 25 2.02 7.15 -12.82
N SER A 26 3.32 6.97 -13.06
CA SER A 26 4.22 8.07 -13.46
C SER A 26 3.74 8.77 -14.74
N LEU A 27 3.21 8.01 -15.70
CA LEU A 27 2.67 8.54 -16.96
C LEU A 27 1.44 9.44 -16.76
N ARG A 28 0.74 9.32 -15.62
CA ARG A 28 -0.40 10.20 -15.29
C ARG A 28 0.04 11.58 -14.78
N ASN A 29 1.33 11.79 -14.55
CA ASN A 29 1.93 13.05 -14.10
C ASN A 29 1.18 13.67 -12.90
N THR A 30 0.89 12.84 -11.91
CA THR A 30 0.11 13.24 -10.74
C THR A 30 0.92 14.10 -9.77
N GLN A 31 2.24 14.18 -9.90
CA GLN A 31 3.17 14.83 -8.95
C GLN A 31 3.20 14.19 -7.56
N ILE A 32 2.63 12.99 -7.39
CA ILE A 32 2.64 12.25 -6.12
C ILE A 32 3.88 11.36 -6.09
N SER A 33 4.58 11.34 -4.96
CA SER A 33 5.70 10.43 -4.74
C SER A 33 5.22 8.99 -4.77
N HIS A 34 5.88 8.16 -5.57
CA HIS A 34 5.54 6.76 -5.68
C HIS A 34 6.79 5.92 -5.89
N SER A 35 6.72 4.66 -5.46
CA SER A 35 7.80 3.70 -5.62
C SER A 35 7.26 2.32 -6.01
N GLN A 36 8.15 1.49 -6.54
CA GLN A 36 7.87 0.14 -6.99
C GLN A 36 8.69 -0.83 -6.15
N ALA A 37 8.03 -1.80 -5.53
CA ALA A 37 8.64 -2.96 -4.89
C ALA A 37 8.25 -4.22 -5.66
N TRP A 38 9.24 -5.04 -5.97
CA TRP A 38 9.07 -6.28 -6.73
C TRP A 38 9.03 -7.52 -5.84
N SER A 39 9.53 -7.39 -4.61
CA SER A 39 9.63 -8.44 -3.61
C SER A 39 8.96 -8.04 -2.30
N THR A 40 8.70 -9.04 -1.46
CA THR A 40 8.22 -8.86 -0.09
C THR A 40 9.23 -8.10 0.78
N GLU A 41 10.53 -8.34 0.57
CA GLU A 41 11.63 -7.68 1.28
C GLU A 41 11.73 -6.19 0.91
N ASP A 42 11.66 -5.86 -0.39
CA ASP A 42 11.62 -4.47 -0.86
C ASP A 42 10.41 -3.73 -0.30
N THR A 43 9.27 -4.42 -0.24
CA THR A 43 8.03 -3.86 0.30
C THR A 43 8.21 -3.52 1.76
N GLN A 44 8.73 -4.45 2.57
CA GLN A 44 8.97 -4.24 4.00
C GLN A 44 9.97 -3.11 4.26
N ALA A 45 11.02 -2.98 3.43
CA ALA A 45 12.01 -1.91 3.57
C ALA A 45 11.42 -0.52 3.32
N GLN A 46 10.47 -0.39 2.39
CA GLN A 46 9.85 0.89 2.01
C GLN A 46 8.57 1.21 2.78
N LEU A 47 7.95 0.20 3.39
CA LEU A 47 6.68 0.31 4.12
C LEU A 47 6.68 1.36 5.25
N PRO A 48 7.77 1.58 6.02
CA PRO A 48 7.80 2.61 7.07
C PRO A 48 7.61 4.03 6.54
N GLU A 49 7.94 4.28 5.27
CA GLU A 49 7.78 5.58 4.62
C GLU A 49 6.49 5.68 3.81
N ALA A 50 5.77 4.58 3.59
CA ALA A 50 4.60 4.55 2.72
C ALA A 50 3.31 4.93 3.46
N ASP A 51 2.54 5.85 2.88
CA ASP A 51 1.21 6.20 3.39
C ASP A 51 0.10 5.37 2.72
N VAL A 52 0.34 4.97 1.47
CA VAL A 52 -0.55 4.12 0.67
C VAL A 52 0.21 2.91 0.17
N LEU A 53 -0.29 1.70 0.45
CA LEU A 53 0.24 0.46 -0.06
C LEU A 53 -0.72 -0.13 -1.10
N VAL A 54 -0.21 -0.46 -2.27
CA VAL A 54 -0.95 -1.17 -3.31
C VAL A 54 -0.30 -2.53 -3.48
N ILE A 55 -0.98 -3.61 -3.10
CA ILE A 55 -0.39 -4.95 -3.01
C ILE A 55 -1.32 -6.04 -3.58
N SER A 56 -0.74 -7.15 -4.03
CA SER A 56 -1.46 -8.34 -4.50
C SER A 56 -0.97 -9.60 -3.80
N GLY A 57 -1.81 -10.31 -3.05
CA GLY A 57 -1.58 -11.69 -2.59
C GLY A 57 -0.35 -11.97 -1.70
N PHE A 58 0.54 -11.00 -1.49
CA PHE A 58 1.80 -11.09 -0.73
C PHE A 58 1.71 -10.47 0.67
N TRP A 59 0.51 -10.37 1.24
CA TRP A 59 0.33 -9.75 2.54
C TRP A 59 0.93 -10.61 3.66
N GLN A 60 1.63 -9.97 4.59
CA GLN A 60 2.14 -10.56 5.83
C GLN A 60 1.74 -9.64 6.98
N ASP A 61 1.21 -10.20 8.07
CA ASP A 61 0.73 -9.39 9.20
C ASP A 61 1.83 -8.57 9.86
N GLU A 62 3.07 -9.06 9.80
CA GLU A 62 4.29 -8.39 10.28
C GLU A 62 4.54 -7.06 9.58
N TYR A 63 3.98 -6.85 8.39
CA TYR A 63 4.02 -5.57 7.70
C TYR A 63 3.39 -4.47 8.54
N LEU A 64 2.34 -4.77 9.30
CA LEU A 64 1.71 -3.79 10.16
C LEU A 64 2.70 -3.21 11.17
N ASP A 65 3.61 -4.01 11.71
CA ASP A 65 4.58 -3.56 12.71
C ASP A 65 5.61 -2.57 12.16
N HIS A 66 5.81 -2.57 10.85
CA HIS A 66 6.65 -1.60 10.14
C HIS A 66 5.84 -0.45 9.52
N ALA A 67 4.52 -0.59 9.40
CA ALA A 67 3.62 0.30 8.69
C ALA A 67 3.20 1.54 9.50
N ASN A 68 4.15 2.25 10.10
CA ASN A 68 3.88 3.37 11.02
C ASN A 68 3.14 4.55 10.38
N ARG A 69 3.29 4.73 9.06
CA ARG A 69 2.67 5.82 8.29
C ARG A 69 1.48 5.37 7.44
N LEU A 70 1.26 4.05 7.34
CA LEU A 70 0.28 3.48 6.44
C LEU A 70 -1.13 3.85 6.89
N ARG A 71 -1.90 4.42 5.96
CA ARG A 71 -3.31 4.80 6.19
C ARG A 71 -4.26 4.05 5.28
N TYR A 72 -3.75 3.53 4.16
CA TYR A 72 -4.56 2.91 3.13
C TYR A 72 -3.87 1.76 2.44
N ILE A 73 -4.61 0.68 2.27
CA ILE A 73 -4.18 -0.50 1.55
C ILE A 73 -5.16 -0.74 0.41
N GLN A 74 -4.65 -0.79 -0.81
CA GLN A 74 -5.38 -1.22 -1.99
C GLN A 74 -4.93 -2.64 -2.35
N SER A 75 -5.80 -3.61 -2.13
CA SER A 75 -5.62 -4.96 -2.65
C SER A 75 -6.04 -5.01 -4.12
N ILE A 76 -5.15 -5.46 -5.00
CA ILE A 76 -5.42 -5.64 -6.44
C ILE A 76 -6.10 -7.00 -6.70
N GLY A 77 -6.02 -7.93 -5.75
CA GLY A 77 -6.62 -9.27 -5.88
C GLY A 77 -8.07 -9.31 -5.39
N ALA A 78 -8.83 -10.28 -5.90
CA ALA A 78 -10.18 -10.58 -5.39
C ALA A 78 -10.17 -11.21 -3.99
N GLY A 79 -9.08 -11.90 -3.62
CA GLY A 79 -8.90 -12.49 -2.29
C GLY A 79 -8.30 -11.50 -1.31
N TYR A 80 -9.11 -11.02 -0.36
CA TYR A 80 -8.68 -10.18 0.77
C TYR A 80 -8.82 -10.90 2.12
N ASP A 81 -9.21 -12.19 2.12
CA ASP A 81 -9.32 -13.03 3.33
C ASP A 81 -8.02 -13.13 4.14
N GLN A 82 -6.88 -12.83 3.51
CA GLN A 82 -5.56 -12.85 4.14
C GLN A 82 -5.28 -11.62 5.02
N PHE A 83 -6.13 -10.58 4.97
CA PHE A 83 -5.90 -9.34 5.72
C PHE A 83 -6.66 -9.35 7.05
N PRO A 84 -6.00 -9.01 8.18
CA PRO A 84 -6.64 -8.94 9.48
C PRO A 84 -7.45 -7.64 9.59
N LEU A 85 -8.70 -7.66 9.13
CA LEU A 85 -9.60 -6.49 9.09
C LEU A 85 -9.76 -5.82 10.46
N ASP A 86 -9.84 -6.60 11.54
CA ASP A 86 -9.94 -6.09 12.91
C ASP A 86 -8.68 -5.28 13.31
N THR A 87 -7.49 -5.81 13.01
CA THR A 87 -6.22 -5.12 13.30
C THR A 87 -6.08 -3.85 12.48
N LEU A 88 -6.43 -3.91 11.19
CA LEU A 88 -6.41 -2.75 10.31
C LEU A 88 -7.34 -1.64 10.83
N LYS A 89 -8.57 -2.02 11.20
CA LYS A 89 -9.56 -1.08 11.75
C LYS A 89 -9.12 -0.49 13.10
N ALA A 90 -8.52 -1.30 13.97
CA ALA A 90 -7.98 -0.84 15.26
C ALA A 90 -6.83 0.16 15.07
N ARG A 91 -6.02 0.00 14.01
CA ARG A 91 -4.95 0.94 13.64
C ARG A 91 -5.42 2.11 12.78
N GLY A 92 -6.72 2.17 12.43
CA GLY A 92 -7.28 3.23 11.57
C GLY A 92 -6.87 3.14 10.10
N ILE A 93 -6.42 1.97 9.64
CA ILE A 93 -6.00 1.71 8.27
C ILE A 93 -7.22 1.29 7.45
N ASN A 94 -7.43 1.95 6.32
CA ASN A 94 -8.51 1.60 5.40
C ASN A 94 -8.01 0.56 4.40
N LEU A 95 -8.76 -0.54 4.23
CA LEU A 95 -8.52 -1.54 3.20
C LEU A 95 -9.60 -1.43 2.13
N ALA A 96 -9.18 -1.37 0.88
CA ALA A 96 -10.04 -1.53 -0.27
C ALA A 96 -9.54 -2.69 -1.14
N ASN A 97 -10.49 -3.43 -1.70
CA ASN A 97 -10.24 -4.56 -2.58
C ASN A 97 -10.73 -4.23 -3.99
N ALA A 98 -10.19 -4.94 -4.98
CA ALA A 98 -10.66 -4.87 -6.36
C ALA A 98 -11.78 -5.90 -6.63
N THR A 99 -12.73 -6.04 -5.70
CA THR A 99 -13.91 -6.87 -5.92
C THR A 99 -14.86 -6.10 -6.84
N GLY A 100 -15.07 -6.63 -8.05
CA GLY A 100 -15.96 -6.06 -9.06
C GLY A 100 -17.43 -6.37 -8.80
#